data_AF-A0A6J1DIT1-F1
#
_entry.id   AF-A0A6J1DIT1-F1
#
_cell.length_a   1.000
_cell.length_b   1.000
_cell.length_c   1.000
_cell.angle_alpha   90.00
_cell.angle_beta   90.00
_cell.angle_gamma   90.00
#
_symmetry.space_group_name_H-M   'P 1'
#
loop_
_entity.id
_entity.type
_entity.pdbx_description
1 polymer ?
#
loop_
_entity_poly.entity_id
_entity_poly.type
_entity_poly.pdbx_seq_one_letter_code
_entity_poly.pdbx_strand_id
1 'polypeptide(L)'
;MDTLLKINNKYGFLQPLHGISEKVSGVRSSKFQTQEFGFGHRKARLKWRSGGCVNVRSSALLELVPETKKENLEFELPMYDPSKGLVVDLAVVGGGPAGLAVAQQVSEAGLSVCAIDPSPKLIWPNNYGVWVDEFEAMDLLDCLDTTWSGAVVFTNEQSTKDLARPYGRVNRKQLKSKMLQKCISNGVKFHEAKVIKVIHEEFKSLLICNDGVTIQAAVVLDATGFSRCLVQYDKPYNPGYQVAYGILAEVEEHPFDVDKMVFMDWRDSHLNNNKILKERNDKIPTFLYAMPFSSNRIFLEETSLVARPGLQMSDIQERMEARLKHLGIKVKSIEEDEHCVIPMGGPLPVLPQRVVGIGGTAGMVHPSTGYMVARTLAAAPIVASAIVRYLGSDGCFRGDEISSEVWKDLWPIERRRQREFFCFGMDILLKLDLKGTRRFFDAFFDLEPRYWHGFLSSRLFLPELLLFGLSLFSHASNASRLEIMAKGTPSLVNMIGNLVKDRD
;
A
#
# COMPACT_ATOMS: atom_id res chain seq x y z
N MET A 1 9.31 -25.04 -43.83
CA MET A 1 7.88 -25.36 -43.99
C MET A 1 7.28 -25.34 -42.60
N ASP A 2 6.51 -24.29 -42.33
CA ASP A 2 5.36 -24.15 -41.41
C ASP A 2 5.32 -25.08 -40.19
N THR A 3 5.14 -24.58 -38.96
CA THR A 3 3.87 -23.95 -38.58
C THR A 3 4.05 -23.10 -37.30
N LEU A 4 3.60 -21.85 -37.38
CA LEU A 4 3.38 -20.91 -36.27
C LEU A 4 2.25 -21.41 -35.35
N LEU A 5 2.49 -21.46 -34.04
CA LEU A 5 1.43 -21.50 -33.03
C LEU A 5 1.60 -20.34 -32.04
N LYS A 6 0.79 -19.31 -32.28
CA LYS A 6 0.46 -18.21 -31.35
C LYS A 6 -0.22 -18.80 -30.11
N ILE A 7 0.33 -18.56 -28.92
CA ILE A 7 -0.37 -18.79 -27.65
C ILE A 7 -0.89 -17.44 -27.16
N ASN A 8 -2.23 -17.33 -27.11
CA ASN A 8 -2.97 -16.21 -26.55
C ASN A 8 -2.86 -16.22 -25.02
N ASN A 9 -2.21 -15.22 -24.43
CA ASN A 9 -2.30 -14.92 -23.00
C ASN A 9 -3.55 -14.07 -22.75
N LYS A 10 -4.64 -14.70 -22.30
CA LYS A 10 -5.75 -14.04 -21.61
C LYS A 10 -5.66 -14.36 -20.12
N TYR A 11 -5.09 -13.44 -19.33
CA TYR A 11 -5.20 -13.47 -17.88
C TYR A 11 -6.56 -12.93 -17.47
N GLY A 12 -7.47 -13.83 -17.11
CA GLY A 12 -8.70 -13.52 -16.39
C GLY A 12 -8.47 -13.69 -14.89
N PHE A 13 -8.77 -12.64 -14.12
CA PHE A 13 -8.84 -12.67 -12.67
C PHE A 13 -9.85 -13.73 -12.20
N LEU A 14 -9.39 -14.74 -11.45
CA LEU A 14 -10.25 -15.74 -10.81
C LEU A 14 -10.56 -15.30 -9.37
N GLN A 15 -11.85 -15.16 -9.06
CA GLN A 15 -12.40 -15.02 -7.72
C GLN A 15 -12.20 -16.32 -6.91
N PRO A 16 -12.01 -16.27 -5.57
CA PRO A 16 -11.99 -17.48 -4.75
C PRO A 16 -13.42 -17.96 -4.48
N LEU A 17 -13.74 -19.17 -4.94
CA LEU A 17 -14.93 -19.91 -4.52
C LEU A 17 -14.68 -20.59 -3.17
N HIS A 18 -15.63 -20.41 -2.25
CA HIS A 18 -15.70 -21.07 -0.95
C HIS A 18 -15.73 -22.61 -1.09
N GLY A 19 -14.76 -23.29 -0.47
CA GLY A 19 -14.78 -24.74 -0.26
C GLY A 19 -15.37 -25.06 1.11
N ILE A 20 -16.57 -25.65 1.12
CA ILE A 20 -17.17 -26.30 2.29
C ILE A 20 -16.66 -27.74 2.35
N SER A 21 -16.32 -28.14 3.57
CA SER A 21 -15.83 -29.44 4.04
C SER A 21 -16.57 -30.67 3.45
N GLU A 22 -15.82 -31.62 2.88
CA GLU A 22 -16.28 -33.00 2.66
C GLU A 22 -15.82 -33.90 3.81
N LYS A 23 -16.79 -34.59 4.45
CA LYS A 23 -16.57 -35.84 5.18
C LYS A 23 -17.13 -36.99 4.34
N VAL A 24 -16.30 -38.02 4.23
CA VAL A 24 -16.48 -39.31 3.56
C VAL A 24 -17.70 -40.07 4.07
N SER A 25 -18.51 -40.65 3.16
CA SER A 25 -18.74 -42.11 3.05
C SER A 25 -20.00 -42.48 2.24
N GLY A 26 -19.85 -43.37 1.26
CA GLY A 26 -20.69 -44.58 1.20
C GLY A 26 -21.85 -44.69 0.20
N VAL A 27 -21.58 -45.35 -0.94
CA VAL A 27 -22.33 -46.50 -1.50
C VAL A 27 -23.74 -46.31 -2.16
N ARG A 28 -23.74 -46.58 -3.48
CA ARG A 28 -24.70 -47.31 -4.36
C ARG A 28 -26.18 -46.88 -4.51
N SER A 29 -26.46 -46.39 -5.73
CA SER A 29 -27.44 -46.86 -6.74
C SER A 29 -28.84 -47.39 -6.34
N SER A 30 -29.86 -46.74 -6.92
CA SER A 30 -30.81 -47.29 -7.92
C SER A 30 -32.32 -47.16 -7.63
N LYS A 31 -32.99 -46.53 -8.61
CA LYS A 31 -34.23 -46.94 -9.31
C LYS A 31 -35.63 -46.84 -8.67
N PHE A 32 -36.49 -46.09 -9.40
CA PHE A 32 -37.94 -46.26 -9.72
C PHE A 32 -38.91 -46.30 -8.52
N GLN A 33 -40.17 -45.85 -8.54
CA GLN A 33 -41.22 -45.42 -9.49
C GLN A 33 -42.25 -44.70 -8.56
N THR A 34 -43.15 -43.78 -8.93
CA THR A 34 -44.36 -43.99 -9.74
C THR A 34 -45.16 -42.66 -9.81
N GLN A 35 -45.66 -42.36 -11.01
CA GLN A 35 -46.90 -41.67 -11.42
C GLN A 35 -47.58 -40.61 -10.53
N GLU A 36 -47.92 -39.46 -11.13
CA GLU A 36 -49.30 -39.20 -11.58
C GLU A 36 -49.41 -38.07 -12.63
N PHE A 37 -50.36 -38.26 -13.55
CA PHE A 37 -50.68 -37.42 -14.72
C PHE A 37 -51.60 -36.25 -14.33
N GLY A 38 -51.48 -35.09 -15.00
CA GLY A 38 -52.56 -34.09 -14.94
C GLY A 38 -52.28 -32.74 -15.60
N PHE A 39 -52.74 -32.63 -16.86
CA PHE A 39 -53.19 -31.41 -17.55
C PHE A 39 -52.23 -30.25 -17.82
N GLY A 40 -51.91 -30.10 -19.11
CA GLY A 40 -51.18 -28.96 -19.66
C GLY A 40 -52.04 -27.71 -19.83
N HIS A 41 -51.46 -26.57 -19.44
CA HIS A 41 -51.80 -25.26 -19.99
C HIS A 41 -50.53 -24.64 -20.60
N ARG A 42 -50.60 -24.37 -21.91
CA ARG A 42 -49.59 -23.59 -22.64
C ARG A 42 -49.54 -22.17 -22.08
N LYS A 43 -48.40 -21.75 -21.52
CA LYS A 43 -48.01 -20.34 -21.40
C LYS A 43 -46.67 -20.12 -22.09
N ALA A 44 -46.68 -19.12 -22.97
CA ALA A 44 -45.60 -18.73 -23.84
C ALA A 44 -44.32 -18.40 -23.06
N ARG A 45 -43.19 -18.99 -23.48
CA ARG A 45 -41.85 -18.57 -23.03
C ARG A 45 -41.47 -17.29 -23.78
N LEU A 46 -41.54 -16.16 -23.09
CA LEU A 46 -40.89 -14.93 -23.52
C LEU A 46 -39.37 -15.17 -23.43
N LYS A 47 -38.69 -15.31 -24.58
CA LYS A 47 -37.23 -15.29 -24.65
C LYS A 47 -36.75 -13.89 -24.29
N TRP A 48 -36.22 -13.71 -23.08
CA TRP A 48 -35.41 -12.54 -22.78
C TRP A 48 -34.05 -12.75 -23.45
N ARG A 49 -33.80 -11.98 -24.53
CA ARG A 49 -32.46 -11.85 -25.10
C ARG A 49 -31.59 -11.12 -24.07
N SER A 50 -30.69 -11.84 -23.41
CA SER A 50 -29.48 -11.24 -22.86
C SER A 50 -28.56 -10.94 -24.05
N GLY A 51 -28.24 -9.67 -24.25
CA GLY A 51 -27.52 -9.25 -25.44
C GLY A 51 -27.36 -7.74 -25.48
N GLY A 52 -26.69 -7.19 -24.48
CA GLY A 52 -26.23 -5.82 -24.44
C GLY A 52 -24.90 -5.81 -23.69
N CYS A 53 -23.84 -6.29 -24.35
CA CYS A 53 -22.49 -5.99 -23.90
C CYS A 53 -22.33 -4.49 -24.09
N VAL A 54 -22.39 -3.73 -22.99
CA VAL A 54 -22.02 -2.32 -23.00
C VAL A 54 -20.53 -2.31 -23.33
N ASN A 55 -20.19 -1.94 -24.56
CA ASN A 55 -18.83 -1.59 -24.91
C ASN A 55 -18.36 -0.54 -23.90
N VAL A 56 -17.39 -0.89 -23.06
CA VAL A 56 -16.58 0.09 -22.35
C VAL A 56 -15.95 0.94 -23.45
N ARG A 57 -16.44 2.16 -23.65
CA ARG A 57 -15.74 3.12 -24.50
C ARG A 57 -14.38 3.30 -23.84
N SER A 58 -13.32 2.88 -24.54
CA SER A 58 -11.97 3.29 -24.20
C SER A 58 -12.01 4.81 -24.09
N SER A 59 -11.64 5.36 -22.95
CA SER A 59 -11.64 6.79 -22.79
C SER A 59 -10.45 7.37 -23.55
N ALA A 60 -10.59 8.60 -24.06
CA ALA A 60 -9.53 9.28 -24.80
C ALA A 60 -8.23 9.42 -23.97
N LEU A 61 -8.36 9.44 -22.63
CA LEU A 61 -7.21 9.46 -21.72
C LEU A 61 -6.46 8.13 -21.74
N LEU A 62 -7.17 7.01 -21.71
CA LEU A 62 -6.58 5.67 -21.73
C LEU A 62 -5.90 5.33 -23.06
N GLU A 63 -6.32 5.95 -24.16
CA GLU A 63 -5.67 5.81 -25.47
C GLU A 63 -4.29 6.48 -25.53
N LEU A 64 -4.00 7.42 -24.62
CA LEU A 64 -2.72 8.11 -24.54
C LEU A 64 -1.72 7.41 -23.61
N VAL A 65 -2.16 6.39 -22.87
CA VAL A 65 -1.30 5.67 -21.92
C VAL A 65 -0.26 4.87 -22.70
N PRO A 66 1.04 5.10 -22.47
CA PRO A 66 2.09 4.37 -23.16
C PRO A 66 2.08 2.90 -22.76
N GLU A 67 2.62 2.02 -23.62
CA GLU A 67 2.96 0.67 -23.18
C GLU A 67 3.97 0.76 -22.02
N THR A 68 3.64 0.13 -20.88
CA THR A 68 4.46 0.19 -19.66
C THR A 68 5.91 -0.22 -19.94
N LYS A 69 6.82 0.75 -20.01
CA LYS A 69 8.24 0.48 -20.17
C LYS A 69 8.86 0.12 -18.83
N LYS A 70 9.20 -1.15 -18.67
CA LYS A 70 10.00 -1.64 -17.56
C LYS A 70 11.45 -1.18 -17.73
N GLU A 71 11.85 -0.15 -17.02
CA GLU A 71 13.23 0.34 -17.01
C GLU A 71 14.08 -0.42 -15.99
N ASN A 72 15.24 -0.94 -16.42
CA ASN A 72 16.21 -1.59 -15.54
C ASN A 72 17.36 -0.64 -15.24
N LEU A 73 17.91 -0.76 -14.03
CA LEU A 73 19.17 -0.14 -13.67
C LEU A 73 20.35 -0.89 -14.28
N GLU A 74 21.35 -0.15 -14.73
CA GLU A 74 22.59 -0.67 -15.29
C GLU A 74 23.60 -0.99 -14.18
N PHE A 75 23.36 -2.07 -13.44
CA PHE A 75 24.28 -2.61 -12.44
C PHE A 75 24.66 -4.06 -12.76
N GLU A 76 25.93 -4.39 -12.54
CA GLU A 76 26.37 -5.77 -12.41
C GLU A 76 26.15 -6.22 -10.96
N LEU A 77 25.20 -7.14 -10.75
CA LEU A 77 24.86 -7.63 -9.43
C LEU A 77 25.74 -8.82 -9.04
N PRO A 78 26.38 -8.82 -7.86
CA PRO A 78 27.07 -10.00 -7.35
C PRO A 78 26.07 -11.14 -7.10
N MET A 79 26.04 -12.13 -7.99
CA MET A 79 25.05 -13.21 -7.90
C MET A 79 25.39 -14.20 -6.77
N TYR A 80 24.36 -14.74 -6.14
CA TYR A 80 24.48 -15.86 -5.20
C TYR A 80 24.92 -17.11 -5.96
N ASP A 81 25.86 -17.86 -5.37
CA ASP A 81 26.40 -19.10 -5.94
C ASP A 81 25.88 -20.31 -5.12
N PRO A 82 24.90 -21.07 -5.67
CA PRO A 82 24.32 -22.21 -4.97
C PRO A 82 25.32 -23.33 -4.66
N SER A 83 26.43 -23.42 -5.41
CA SER A 83 27.41 -24.50 -5.26
C SER A 83 28.21 -24.42 -3.96
N LYS A 84 28.30 -23.23 -3.37
CA LYS A 84 29.04 -23.00 -2.11
C LYS A 84 28.31 -23.55 -0.89
N GLY A 85 27.01 -23.79 -0.98
CA GLY A 85 26.20 -24.35 0.13
C GLY A 85 26.26 -23.54 1.43
N LEU A 86 26.61 -22.26 1.36
CA LEU A 86 26.80 -21.40 2.52
C LEU A 86 25.46 -21.05 3.16
N VAL A 87 25.41 -21.15 4.50
CA VAL A 87 24.32 -20.56 5.27
C VAL A 87 24.63 -19.08 5.40
N VAL A 88 23.75 -18.22 4.89
CA VAL A 88 23.89 -16.77 5.07
C VAL A 88 23.30 -16.33 6.41
N ASP A 89 23.75 -15.21 6.93
CA ASP A 89 23.24 -14.64 8.18
C ASP A 89 21.80 -14.14 7.97
N LEU A 90 21.55 -13.47 6.84
CA LEU A 90 20.25 -12.93 6.49
C LEU A 90 19.86 -13.22 5.04
N ALA A 91 18.68 -13.81 4.83
CA ALA A 91 17.99 -13.80 3.54
C ALA A 91 16.89 -12.73 3.53
N VAL A 92 16.98 -11.78 2.61
CA VAL A 92 15.97 -10.74 2.39
C VAL A 92 15.13 -11.11 1.18
N VAL A 93 13.82 -11.28 1.37
CA VAL A 93 12.88 -11.65 0.31
C VAL A 93 12.10 -10.43 -0.15
N GLY A 94 12.46 -9.88 -1.31
CA GLY A 94 11.89 -8.67 -1.89
C GLY A 94 12.88 -7.51 -1.96
N GLY A 95 13.13 -7.00 -3.17
CA GLY A 95 14.05 -5.91 -3.51
C GLY A 95 13.40 -4.52 -3.48
N GLY A 96 12.39 -4.31 -2.64
CA GLY A 96 11.76 -3.01 -2.39
C GLY A 96 12.61 -2.10 -1.48
N PRO A 97 12.18 -0.84 -1.23
CA PRO A 97 12.91 0.09 -0.36
C PRO A 97 13.20 -0.49 1.03
N ALA A 98 12.23 -1.21 1.59
CA ALA A 98 12.33 -1.83 2.90
C ALA A 98 13.43 -2.91 2.98
N GLY A 99 13.42 -3.83 2.00
CA GLY A 99 14.36 -4.94 1.95
C GLY A 99 15.78 -4.47 1.69
N LEU A 100 15.97 -3.56 0.73
CA LEU A 100 17.30 -3.02 0.44
C LEU A 100 17.86 -2.20 1.61
N ALA A 101 17.02 -1.42 2.31
CA ALA A 101 17.47 -0.64 3.47
C ALA A 101 17.97 -1.52 4.63
N VAL A 102 17.32 -2.66 4.88
CA VAL A 102 17.80 -3.61 5.91
C VAL A 102 19.02 -4.39 5.41
N ALA A 103 19.00 -4.86 4.15
CA ALA A 103 20.13 -5.58 3.55
C ALA A 103 21.41 -4.74 3.60
N GLN A 104 21.32 -3.45 3.28
CA GLN A 104 22.43 -2.51 3.34
C GLN A 104 23.03 -2.42 4.75
N GLN A 105 22.20 -2.18 5.77
CA GLN A 105 22.69 -1.95 7.13
C GLN A 105 23.21 -3.23 7.80
N VAL A 106 22.59 -4.38 7.53
CA VAL A 106 23.06 -5.67 8.06
C VAL A 106 24.39 -6.06 7.41
N SER A 107 24.55 -5.86 6.10
CA SER A 107 25.82 -6.12 5.42
C SER A 107 26.93 -5.12 5.78
N GLU A 108 26.59 -3.87 6.11
CA GLU A 108 27.53 -2.87 6.63
C GLU A 108 28.18 -3.30 7.96
N ALA A 109 27.45 -4.08 8.77
CA ALA A 109 27.98 -4.69 9.98
C ALA A 109 28.82 -5.96 9.73
N GLY A 110 29.09 -6.31 8.47
CA GLY A 110 29.92 -7.45 8.07
C GLY A 110 29.20 -8.80 8.01
N LEU A 111 27.88 -8.83 8.20
CA LEU A 111 27.10 -10.06 8.08
C LEU A 111 26.81 -10.42 6.61
N SER A 112 26.76 -11.72 6.33
CA SER A 112 26.47 -12.25 5.00
C SER A 112 24.99 -12.14 4.66
N VAL A 113 24.68 -11.43 3.57
CA VAL A 113 23.30 -11.16 3.15
C VAL A 113 23.04 -11.68 1.74
N CYS A 114 21.92 -12.37 1.56
CA CYS A 114 21.37 -12.70 0.25
C CYS A 114 20.03 -12.00 0.01
N ALA A 115 19.96 -11.11 -0.98
CA ALA A 115 18.73 -10.47 -1.43
C ALA A 115 18.10 -11.28 -2.57
N ILE A 116 16.87 -11.73 -2.38
CA ILE A 116 16.13 -12.56 -3.33
C ILE A 116 14.96 -11.74 -3.88
N ASP A 117 14.98 -11.47 -5.18
CA ASP A 117 13.93 -10.69 -5.85
C ASP A 117 13.76 -11.18 -7.29
N PRO A 118 12.54 -11.28 -7.84
CA PRO A 118 12.34 -11.74 -9.22
C PRO A 118 12.85 -10.77 -10.30
N SER A 119 13.12 -9.51 -9.95
CA SER A 119 13.52 -8.45 -10.88
C SER A 119 14.38 -7.40 -10.16
N PRO A 120 15.55 -7.77 -9.61
CA PRO A 120 16.31 -6.93 -8.69
C PRO A 120 16.78 -5.62 -9.34
N LYS A 121 16.95 -5.59 -10.66
CA LYS A 121 17.36 -4.41 -11.44
C LYS A 121 16.20 -3.50 -11.84
N LEU A 122 14.95 -3.96 -11.80
CA LEU A 122 13.79 -3.21 -12.28
C LEU A 122 13.50 -2.01 -11.38
N ILE A 123 13.38 -0.80 -11.93
CA ILE A 123 13.00 0.39 -11.14
C ILE A 123 11.63 0.16 -10.48
N TRP A 124 11.46 0.65 -9.25
CA TRP A 124 10.19 0.47 -8.55
C TRP A 124 9.06 1.22 -9.27
N PRO A 125 7.91 0.56 -9.51
CA PRO A 125 6.87 1.09 -10.38
C PRO A 125 6.02 2.20 -9.75
N ASN A 126 5.96 2.29 -8.42
CA ASN A 126 5.07 3.23 -7.72
C ASN A 126 5.76 4.57 -7.47
N ASN A 127 5.05 5.69 -7.60
CA ASN A 127 5.54 6.99 -7.18
C ASN A 127 5.42 7.16 -5.66
N TYR A 128 6.36 7.92 -5.09
CA TYR A 128 6.37 8.22 -3.67
C TYR A 128 6.43 9.72 -3.46
N GLY A 129 5.47 10.23 -2.71
CA GLY A 129 5.53 11.57 -2.12
C GLY A 129 5.88 11.47 -0.64
N VAL A 130 6.68 12.41 -0.16
CA VAL A 130 7.17 12.47 1.23
C VAL A 130 7.24 13.90 1.73
N TRP A 131 7.15 14.09 3.05
CA TRP A 131 7.51 15.38 3.63
C TRP A 131 9.02 15.53 3.65
N VAL A 132 9.53 16.70 3.23
CA VAL A 132 10.98 16.90 3.04
C VAL A 132 11.76 16.69 4.35
N ASP A 133 11.19 17.11 5.49
CA ASP A 133 11.80 16.93 6.82
C ASP A 133 12.02 15.46 7.19
N GLU A 134 11.21 14.54 6.66
CA GLU A 134 11.39 13.11 6.90
C GLU A 134 12.61 12.55 6.16
N PHE A 135 12.82 12.99 4.92
CA PHE A 135 13.98 12.58 4.12
C PHE A 135 15.27 13.30 4.54
N GLU A 136 15.16 14.53 5.01
CA GLU A 136 16.26 15.27 5.63
C GLU A 136 16.82 14.53 6.86
N ALA A 137 15.93 14.08 7.76
CA ALA A 137 16.32 13.33 8.95
C ALA A 137 17.02 11.99 8.65
N MET A 138 16.95 11.49 7.40
CA MET A 138 17.57 10.25 6.95
C MET A 138 18.75 10.46 5.99
N ASP A 139 19.17 11.71 5.75
CA ASP A 139 20.20 12.06 4.75
C ASP A 139 19.88 11.54 3.33
N LEU A 140 18.62 11.74 2.91
CA LEU A 140 18.08 11.30 1.62
C LEU A 140 17.57 12.45 0.74
N LEU A 141 17.90 13.71 1.05
CA LEU A 141 17.44 14.86 0.25
C LEU A 141 17.89 14.78 -1.22
N ASP A 142 19.05 14.19 -1.48
CA ASP A 142 19.56 13.90 -2.83
C ASP A 142 18.71 12.89 -3.62
N CYS A 143 17.78 12.21 -2.95
CA CYS A 143 16.85 11.25 -3.56
C CYS A 143 15.48 11.87 -3.89
N LEU A 144 15.33 13.19 -3.82
CA LEU A 144 14.14 13.92 -4.26
C LEU A 144 14.40 14.52 -5.65
N ASP A 145 13.49 14.30 -6.61
CA ASP A 145 13.61 14.91 -7.96
C ASP A 145 12.93 16.28 -8.04
N THR A 146 11.94 16.54 -7.20
CA THR A 146 11.22 17.81 -7.13
C THR A 146 10.71 18.05 -5.72
N THR A 147 10.79 19.30 -5.28
CA THR A 147 10.29 19.75 -3.98
C THR A 147 9.42 20.99 -4.14
N TRP A 148 8.34 21.05 -3.39
CA TRP A 148 7.46 22.19 -3.29
C TRP A 148 7.62 22.84 -1.91
N SER A 149 7.54 24.16 -1.87
CA SER A 149 7.71 24.95 -0.64
C SER A 149 6.65 24.65 0.43
N GLY A 150 5.49 24.17 -0.01
CA GLY A 150 4.38 23.78 0.83
C GLY A 150 3.35 22.98 0.06
N ALA A 151 2.23 22.72 0.72
CA ALA A 151 1.14 21.95 0.18
C ALA A 151 -0.20 22.65 0.39
N VAL A 152 -1.18 22.39 -0.47
CA VAL A 152 -2.51 23.04 -0.40
C VAL A 152 -3.61 21.98 -0.30
N VAL A 153 -4.59 22.23 0.56
CA VAL A 153 -5.79 21.40 0.69
C VAL A 153 -7.02 22.22 0.36
N PHE A 154 -7.78 21.82 -0.65
CA PHE A 154 -9.10 22.35 -0.94
C PHE A 154 -10.15 21.46 -0.27
N THR A 155 -10.71 21.90 0.85
CA THR A 155 -11.75 21.13 1.54
C THR A 155 -13.10 21.32 0.86
N ASN A 156 -13.36 22.48 0.26
CA ASN A 156 -14.51 22.73 -0.59
C ASN A 156 -14.23 23.93 -1.52
N GLU A 157 -15.24 24.39 -2.25
CA GLU A 157 -15.13 25.50 -3.20
C GLU A 157 -14.77 26.85 -2.54
N GLN A 158 -15.01 27.00 -1.24
CA GLN A 158 -14.80 28.23 -0.47
C GLN A 158 -13.67 28.14 0.57
N SER A 159 -13.19 26.94 0.89
CA SER A 159 -12.21 26.72 1.95
C SER A 159 -10.95 26.05 1.40
N THR A 160 -9.84 26.75 1.56
CA THR A 160 -8.49 26.34 1.18
C THR A 160 -7.59 26.44 2.41
N LYS A 161 -6.79 25.42 2.67
CA LYS A 161 -5.79 25.37 3.74
C LYS A 161 -4.41 25.37 3.12
N ASP A 162 -3.58 26.29 3.59
CA ASP A 162 -2.18 26.42 3.17
C ASP A 162 -1.28 25.74 4.20
N LEU A 163 -0.60 24.68 3.78
CA LEU A 163 0.28 23.90 4.64
C LEU A 163 1.72 24.34 4.38
N ALA A 164 2.26 25.15 5.28
CA ALA A 164 3.65 25.60 5.28
C ALA A 164 4.62 24.48 5.72
N ARG A 165 4.51 23.30 5.10
CA ARG A 165 5.41 22.15 5.27
C ARG A 165 5.86 21.67 3.89
N PRO A 166 7.15 21.75 3.56
CA PRO A 166 7.65 21.33 2.26
C PRO A 166 7.35 19.86 1.96
N TYR A 167 6.99 19.58 0.72
CA TYR A 167 6.68 18.24 0.22
C TYR A 167 7.60 17.92 -0.97
N GLY A 168 7.94 16.65 -1.15
CA GLY A 168 8.85 16.21 -2.20
C GLY A 168 8.38 14.94 -2.88
N ARG A 169 8.69 14.82 -4.18
CA ARG A 169 8.58 13.57 -4.93
C ARG A 169 9.93 12.86 -4.90
N VAL A 170 9.90 11.56 -4.64
CA VAL A 170 11.09 10.72 -4.57
C VAL A 170 11.54 10.33 -5.97
N ASN A 171 12.81 10.59 -6.27
CA ASN A 171 13.51 10.02 -7.40
C ASN A 171 13.76 8.52 -7.14
N ARG A 172 12.83 7.68 -7.60
CA ARG A 172 12.85 6.23 -7.40
C ARG A 172 14.10 5.56 -7.97
N LYS A 173 14.56 6.06 -9.13
CA LYS A 173 15.77 5.58 -9.81
C LYS A 173 17.00 5.86 -8.96
N GLN A 174 17.14 7.08 -8.47
CA GLN A 174 18.27 7.50 -7.64
C GLN A 174 18.25 6.82 -6.26
N LEU A 175 17.09 6.75 -5.60
CA LEU A 175 16.95 6.06 -4.32
C LEU A 175 17.35 4.58 -4.44
N LYS A 176 16.81 3.87 -5.43
CA LYS A 176 17.16 2.46 -5.67
C LYS A 176 18.63 2.29 -6.04
N SER A 177 19.18 3.17 -6.88
CA SER A 177 20.60 3.14 -7.27
C SER A 177 21.52 3.33 -6.07
N LYS A 178 21.25 4.32 -5.21
CA LYS A 178 22.00 4.60 -3.97
C LYS A 178 21.99 3.38 -3.03
N MET A 179 20.83 2.76 -2.83
CA MET A 179 20.71 1.56 -2.00
C MET A 179 21.41 0.34 -2.61
N LEU A 180 21.25 0.09 -3.90
CA LEU A 180 21.92 -1.03 -4.58
C LEU A 180 23.45 -0.88 -4.56
N GLN A 181 23.97 0.32 -4.84
CA GLN A 181 25.41 0.58 -4.79
C GLN A 181 25.99 0.23 -3.42
N LYS A 182 25.34 0.67 -2.34
CA LYS A 182 25.78 0.33 -0.98
C LYS A 182 25.66 -1.17 -0.67
N CYS A 183 24.58 -1.82 -1.08
CA CYS A 183 24.46 -3.29 -0.95
C CYS A 183 25.60 -4.01 -1.69
N ILE A 184 25.93 -3.59 -2.90
CA ILE A 184 27.02 -4.18 -3.70
C ILE A 184 28.37 -3.95 -3.02
N SER A 185 28.66 -2.73 -2.56
CA SER A 185 29.93 -2.42 -1.87
C SER A 185 30.10 -3.20 -0.57
N ASN A 186 28.99 -3.47 0.13
CA ASN A 186 28.99 -4.25 1.37
C ASN A 186 28.99 -5.77 1.13
N GLY A 187 29.00 -6.23 -0.14
CA GLY A 187 29.13 -7.63 -0.49
C GLY A 187 27.83 -8.44 -0.51
N VAL A 188 26.67 -7.79 -0.49
CA VAL A 188 25.35 -8.45 -0.63
C VAL A 188 25.32 -9.29 -1.91
N LYS A 189 24.85 -10.52 -1.79
CA LYS A 189 24.59 -11.40 -2.94
C LYS A 189 23.15 -11.30 -3.38
N PHE A 190 22.92 -11.38 -4.70
CA PHE A 190 21.59 -11.30 -5.29
C PHE A 190 21.19 -12.62 -5.92
N HIS A 191 19.91 -12.98 -5.78
CA HIS A 191 19.34 -14.13 -6.44
C HIS A 191 18.05 -13.71 -7.16
N GLU A 192 18.07 -13.79 -8.49
CA GLU A 192 16.94 -13.39 -9.34
C GLU A 192 15.89 -14.50 -9.40
N ALA A 193 15.11 -14.63 -8.33
CA ALA A 193 14.11 -15.68 -8.20
C ALA A 193 12.96 -15.26 -7.26
N LYS A 194 11.92 -16.07 -7.24
CA LYS A 194 10.80 -15.95 -6.30
C LYS A 194 10.88 -17.04 -5.25
N VAL A 195 10.88 -16.68 -3.98
CA VAL A 195 10.72 -17.63 -2.87
C VAL A 195 9.28 -18.15 -2.86
N ILE A 196 9.12 -19.48 -2.91
CA ILE A 196 7.82 -20.15 -2.88
C ILE A 196 7.48 -20.59 -1.46
N LYS A 197 8.49 -21.05 -0.72
CA LYS A 197 8.29 -21.67 0.59
C LYS A 197 9.51 -21.46 1.48
N VAL A 198 9.26 -21.35 2.78
CA VAL A 198 10.29 -21.39 3.80
C VAL A 198 10.03 -22.58 4.73
N ILE A 199 11.08 -23.32 5.06
CA ILE A 199 11.07 -24.41 6.04
C ILE A 199 12.02 -24.03 7.16
N HIS A 200 11.58 -24.17 8.41
CA HIS A 200 12.36 -23.79 9.57
C HIS A 200 12.99 -25.03 10.21
N GLU A 201 14.28 -24.93 10.49
CA GLU A 201 15.02 -25.80 11.41
C GLU A 201 15.36 -24.98 12.67
N GLU A 202 16.00 -25.62 13.65
CA GLU A 202 16.29 -25.00 14.94
C GLU A 202 17.14 -23.72 14.79
N PHE A 203 18.26 -23.80 14.07
CA PHE A 203 19.23 -22.72 13.92
C PHE A 203 19.15 -21.97 12.58
N LYS A 204 18.52 -22.56 11.56
CA LYS A 204 18.46 -22.00 10.20
C LYS A 204 17.12 -22.23 9.54
N SER A 205 16.90 -21.55 8.42
CA SER A 205 15.73 -21.71 7.55
C SER A 205 16.18 -22.01 6.12
N LEU A 206 15.40 -22.83 5.42
CA LEU A 206 15.58 -23.17 4.02
C LEU A 206 14.53 -22.44 3.19
N LEU A 207 14.97 -21.56 2.30
CA LEU A 207 14.15 -20.83 1.36
C LEU A 207 14.18 -21.54 0.01
N ILE A 208 13.04 -22.09 -0.41
CA ILE A 208 12.89 -22.80 -1.67
C ILE A 208 12.42 -21.81 -2.73
N CYS A 209 13.24 -21.61 -3.77
CA CYS A 209 12.96 -20.71 -4.87
C CYS A 209 12.28 -21.43 -6.04
N ASN A 210 11.64 -20.66 -6.92
CA ASN A 210 10.88 -21.16 -8.06
C ASN A 210 11.72 -21.77 -9.19
N ASP A 211 13.02 -21.51 -9.19
CA ASP A 211 14.01 -22.08 -10.11
C ASP A 211 14.63 -23.40 -9.59
N GLY A 212 14.21 -23.85 -8.40
CA GLY A 212 14.71 -25.06 -7.75
C GLY A 212 15.91 -24.84 -6.83
N VAL A 213 16.47 -23.63 -6.77
CA VAL A 213 17.56 -23.30 -5.83
C VAL A 213 17.00 -23.21 -4.41
N THR A 214 17.77 -23.74 -3.44
CA THR A 214 17.49 -23.59 -2.02
C THR A 214 18.56 -22.75 -1.36
N ILE A 215 18.15 -21.66 -0.70
CA ILE A 215 19.04 -20.77 0.06
C ILE A 215 18.86 -21.09 1.53
N GLN A 216 19.96 -21.18 2.28
CA GLN A 216 19.92 -21.41 3.73
C GLN A 216 20.27 -20.11 4.44
N ALA A 217 19.50 -19.72 5.46
CA ALA A 217 19.75 -18.51 6.22
C ALA A 217 19.47 -18.68 7.72
N ALA A 218 20.23 -18.00 8.58
CA ALA A 218 19.92 -17.94 10.01
C ALA A 218 18.61 -17.18 10.26
N VAL A 219 18.48 -15.99 9.65
CA VAL A 219 17.29 -15.14 9.70
C VAL A 219 16.67 -14.96 8.31
N VAL A 220 15.34 -14.97 8.24
CA VAL A 220 14.58 -14.64 7.03
C VAL A 220 13.78 -13.37 7.26
N LEU A 221 14.00 -12.39 6.39
CA LEU A 221 13.24 -11.14 6.35
C LEU A 221 12.31 -11.13 5.14
N ASP A 222 11.01 -11.15 5.39
CA ASP A 222 9.98 -10.89 4.39
C ASP A 222 9.85 -9.37 4.18
N ALA A 223 10.24 -8.93 2.99
CA ALA A 223 10.08 -7.57 2.49
C ALA A 223 9.23 -7.56 1.20
N THR A 224 8.36 -8.54 1.00
CA THR A 224 7.54 -8.73 -0.22
C THR A 224 6.37 -7.73 -0.36
N GLY A 225 6.34 -6.67 0.45
CA GLY A 225 5.31 -5.64 0.40
C GLY A 225 3.92 -6.21 0.68
N PHE A 226 2.95 -5.95 -0.19
CA PHE A 226 1.55 -6.38 0.00
C PHE A 226 1.27 -7.82 -0.43
N SER A 227 2.26 -8.52 -1.00
CA SER A 227 2.10 -9.92 -1.40
C SER A 227 2.01 -10.88 -0.20
N ARG A 228 2.53 -10.49 0.98
CA ARG A 228 2.39 -11.22 2.26
C ARG A 228 2.73 -12.70 2.11
N CYS A 229 3.86 -12.98 1.46
CA CYS A 229 4.16 -14.33 0.98
C CYS A 229 4.62 -15.29 2.08
N LEU A 230 5.31 -14.79 3.10
CA LEU A 230 6.00 -15.65 4.08
C LEU A 230 5.52 -15.43 5.51
N VAL A 231 5.26 -14.17 5.89
CA VAL A 231 4.74 -13.83 7.22
C VAL A 231 3.31 -14.35 7.40
N GLN A 232 3.05 -14.92 8.57
CA GLN A 232 1.78 -15.54 8.94
C GLN A 232 0.85 -14.55 9.66
N TYR A 233 -0.45 -14.75 9.45
CA TYR A 233 -1.55 -14.00 10.07
C TYR A 233 -2.58 -14.99 10.62
N ASP A 234 -3.14 -14.68 11.79
CA ASP A 234 -4.16 -15.48 12.49
C ASP A 234 -5.59 -14.91 12.34
N LYS A 235 -5.71 -13.71 11.78
CA LYS A 235 -6.98 -12.99 11.62
C LYS A 235 -7.37 -12.88 10.15
N PRO A 236 -8.69 -12.86 9.84
CA PRO A 236 -9.16 -12.59 8.48
C PRO A 236 -8.60 -11.29 7.93
N TYR A 237 -8.06 -11.34 6.71
CA TYR A 237 -7.48 -10.19 6.06
C TYR A 237 -8.56 -9.35 5.37
N ASN A 238 -9.07 -8.33 6.07
CA ASN A 238 -10.09 -7.41 5.56
C ASN A 238 -9.74 -5.95 5.90
N PRO A 239 -8.64 -5.41 5.32
CA PRO A 239 -8.22 -4.03 5.56
C PRO A 239 -9.19 -3.03 4.90
N GLY A 240 -9.00 -1.73 5.15
CA GLY A 240 -9.49 -0.72 4.21
C GLY A 240 -8.61 -0.72 2.96
N TYR A 241 -9.05 -0.07 1.89
CA TYR A 241 -8.25 0.10 0.69
C TYR A 241 -8.27 1.55 0.25
N GLN A 242 -7.09 2.11 0.02
CA GLN A 242 -6.91 3.34 -0.74
C GLN A 242 -6.65 2.94 -2.18
N VAL A 243 -7.40 3.52 -3.11
CA VAL A 243 -7.32 3.21 -4.53
C VAL A 243 -7.10 4.50 -5.29
N ALA A 244 -6.08 4.54 -6.14
CA ALA A 244 -5.75 5.72 -6.91
C ALA A 244 -5.37 5.37 -8.35
N TYR A 245 -5.65 6.32 -9.25
CA TYR A 245 -5.17 6.31 -10.62
C TYR A 245 -4.43 7.61 -10.88
N GLY A 246 -3.16 7.48 -11.25
CA GLY A 246 -2.24 8.58 -11.47
C GLY A 246 -1.72 8.63 -12.90
N ILE A 247 -1.40 9.82 -13.38
CA ILE A 247 -0.66 10.03 -14.63
C ILE A 247 0.41 11.10 -14.43
N LEU A 248 1.60 10.87 -14.99
CA LEU A 248 2.58 11.91 -15.27
C LEU A 248 2.39 12.32 -16.72
N ALA A 249 2.07 13.58 -16.97
CA ALA A 249 1.65 14.02 -18.30
C ALA A 249 2.24 15.36 -18.71
N GLU A 250 2.48 15.49 -20.02
CA GLU A 250 2.58 16.78 -20.68
C GLU A 250 1.17 17.26 -21.05
N VAL A 251 0.85 18.50 -20.68
CA VAL A 251 -0.45 19.15 -20.92
C VAL A 251 -0.25 20.43 -21.72
N GLU A 252 -1.32 21.00 -22.26
CA GLU A 252 -1.26 22.36 -22.83
C GLU A 252 -0.95 23.39 -21.74
N GLU A 253 -1.72 23.36 -20.67
CA GLU A 253 -1.57 24.19 -19.47
C GLU A 253 -2.35 23.54 -18.30
N HIS A 254 -2.08 23.97 -17.07
CA HIS A 254 -2.86 23.60 -15.89
C HIS A 254 -3.03 24.78 -14.93
N PRO A 255 -4.09 24.79 -14.10
CA PRO A 255 -4.38 25.92 -13.22
C PRO A 255 -3.61 25.91 -11.88
N PHE A 256 -2.77 24.91 -11.64
CA PHE A 256 -2.08 24.75 -10.35
C PHE A 256 -0.81 25.59 -10.25
N ASP A 257 -0.57 26.12 -9.05
CA ASP A 257 0.66 26.83 -8.67
C ASP A 257 1.86 25.87 -8.69
N VAL A 258 2.94 26.23 -9.38
CA VAL A 258 4.14 25.40 -9.53
C VAL A 258 5.00 25.36 -8.25
N ASP A 259 4.84 26.33 -7.34
CA ASP A 259 5.62 26.41 -6.10
C ASP A 259 5.03 25.56 -4.96
N LYS A 260 3.80 25.05 -5.16
CA LYS A 260 3.04 24.26 -4.19
C LYS A 260 2.49 23.00 -4.81
N MET A 261 2.38 21.96 -3.99
CA MET A 261 1.68 20.75 -4.40
C MET A 261 0.24 20.77 -3.87
N VAL A 262 -0.72 20.27 -4.66
CA VAL A 262 -2.09 20.07 -4.19
C VAL A 262 -2.16 18.75 -3.48
N PHE A 263 -2.25 18.81 -2.15
CA PHE A 263 -2.28 17.64 -1.28
C PHE A 263 -3.62 16.95 -1.29
N MET A 264 -4.71 17.70 -1.17
CA MET A 264 -6.04 17.10 -1.28
C MET A 264 -7.01 18.11 -1.88
N ASP A 265 -7.57 17.81 -3.04
CA ASP A 265 -8.67 18.57 -3.61
C ASP A 265 -9.99 17.80 -3.56
N TRP A 266 -10.78 18.11 -2.52
CA TRP A 266 -12.09 17.54 -2.26
C TRP A 266 -13.23 18.24 -2.99
N ARG A 267 -12.96 19.24 -3.84
CA ARG A 267 -14.00 19.92 -4.64
C ARG A 267 -14.65 18.96 -5.62
N ASP A 268 -15.95 19.11 -5.84
CA ASP A 268 -16.79 18.18 -6.62
C ASP A 268 -17.70 18.87 -7.64
N SER A 269 -17.50 20.18 -7.89
CA SER A 269 -18.22 20.94 -8.91
C SER A 269 -18.08 20.35 -10.32
N HIS A 270 -16.94 19.71 -10.61
CA HIS A 270 -16.69 18.96 -11.84
C HIS A 270 -17.72 17.84 -12.10
N LEU A 271 -18.45 17.39 -11.08
CA LEU A 271 -19.48 16.35 -11.18
C LEU A 271 -20.91 16.90 -11.33
N ASN A 272 -21.13 18.22 -11.26
CA ASN A 272 -22.48 18.81 -11.26
C ASN A 272 -23.34 18.43 -12.48
N ASN A 273 -22.70 18.18 -13.62
CA ASN A 273 -23.37 17.80 -14.87
C ASN A 273 -23.59 16.28 -15.02
N ASN A 274 -23.11 15.46 -14.08
CA ASN A 274 -23.30 14.00 -14.07
C ASN A 274 -23.82 13.55 -12.70
N LYS A 275 -25.16 13.51 -12.57
CA LYS A 275 -25.84 13.14 -11.32
C LYS A 275 -25.41 11.77 -10.78
N ILE A 276 -25.18 10.80 -11.66
CA ILE A 276 -24.79 9.43 -11.25
C ILE A 276 -23.37 9.42 -10.66
N LEU A 277 -22.42 10.11 -11.29
CA LEU A 277 -21.08 10.29 -10.70
C LEU A 277 -21.15 11.06 -9.38
N LYS A 278 -21.94 12.12 -9.33
CA LYS A 278 -22.07 12.95 -8.13
C LYS A 278 -22.64 12.16 -6.95
N GLU A 279 -23.71 11.38 -7.15
CA GLU A 279 -24.28 10.52 -6.11
C GLU A 279 -23.31 9.44 -5.63
N ARG A 280 -22.47 8.88 -6.51
CA ARG A 280 -21.39 7.94 -6.15
C ARG A 280 -20.33 8.63 -5.30
N ASN A 281 -19.89 9.82 -5.73
CA ASN A 281 -18.87 10.60 -5.03
C ASN A 281 -19.35 11.12 -3.67
N ASP A 282 -20.63 11.50 -3.57
CA ASP A 282 -21.23 11.93 -2.30
C ASP A 282 -21.13 10.82 -1.25
N LYS A 283 -21.33 9.55 -1.65
CA LYS A 283 -21.29 8.38 -0.75
C LYS A 283 -19.86 7.95 -0.40
N ILE A 284 -19.00 7.81 -1.40
CA ILE A 284 -17.59 7.46 -1.20
C ILE A 284 -16.74 8.42 -2.05
N PRO A 285 -16.22 9.48 -1.42
CA PRO A 285 -15.58 10.56 -2.15
C PRO A 285 -14.18 10.19 -2.64
N THR A 286 -13.77 10.86 -3.72
CA THR A 286 -12.39 10.92 -4.16
C THR A 286 -11.87 12.35 -4.08
N PHE A 287 -10.55 12.49 -4.10
CA PHE A 287 -9.87 13.78 -4.16
C PHE A 287 -8.72 13.70 -5.15
N LEU A 288 -8.26 14.86 -5.63
CA LEU A 288 -7.11 14.96 -6.52
C LEU A 288 -5.84 15.31 -5.72
N TYR A 289 -4.76 14.58 -5.99
CA TYR A 289 -3.37 15.00 -5.79
C TYR A 289 -2.85 15.64 -7.08
N ALA A 290 -2.16 16.77 -6.97
CA ALA A 290 -1.49 17.41 -8.11
C ALA A 290 -0.08 17.87 -7.74
N MET A 291 0.90 17.45 -8.54
CA MET A 291 2.32 17.76 -8.37
C MET A 291 2.84 18.43 -9.65
N PRO A 292 2.71 19.77 -9.75
CA PRO A 292 3.15 20.53 -10.93
C PRO A 292 4.68 20.65 -10.96
N PHE A 293 5.29 20.30 -12.09
CA PHE A 293 6.75 20.44 -12.32
C PHE A 293 7.09 21.70 -13.12
N SER A 294 6.16 22.14 -13.95
CA SER A 294 6.23 23.35 -14.79
C SER A 294 4.82 23.64 -15.32
N SER A 295 4.61 24.75 -16.03
CA SER A 295 3.28 25.13 -16.55
C SER A 295 2.62 24.08 -17.47
N ASN A 296 3.41 23.18 -18.07
CA ASN A 296 2.94 22.18 -19.03
C ASN A 296 3.29 20.73 -18.64
N ARG A 297 3.90 20.47 -17.47
CA ARG A 297 4.25 19.11 -17.03
C ARG A 297 3.84 18.89 -15.59
N ILE A 298 3.00 17.88 -15.35
CA ILE A 298 2.35 17.67 -14.06
C ILE A 298 2.06 16.19 -13.79
N PHE A 299 2.16 15.79 -12.53
CA PHE A 299 1.58 14.52 -12.06
C PHE A 299 0.21 14.79 -11.41
N LEU A 300 -0.79 14.00 -11.81
CA LEU A 300 -2.18 14.12 -11.38
C LEU A 300 -2.66 12.75 -10.93
N GLU A 301 -3.27 12.66 -9.77
CA GLU A 301 -3.77 11.38 -9.24
C GLU A 301 -5.12 11.55 -8.53
N GLU A 302 -6.16 10.93 -9.06
CA GLU A 302 -7.46 10.86 -8.39
C GLU A 302 -7.45 9.68 -7.42
N THR A 303 -7.79 9.93 -6.15
CA THR A 303 -7.61 8.99 -5.05
C THR A 303 -8.87 8.84 -4.23
N SER A 304 -9.26 7.60 -3.93
CA SER A 304 -10.19 7.29 -2.84
C SER A 304 -9.40 7.05 -1.56
N LEU A 305 -9.58 7.91 -0.55
CA LEU A 305 -8.79 7.89 0.69
C LEU A 305 -8.79 6.53 1.39
N VAL A 306 -9.97 6.00 1.67
CA VAL A 306 -10.15 4.65 2.24
C VAL A 306 -11.58 4.17 2.00
N ALA A 307 -11.72 2.94 1.50
CA ALA A 307 -13.01 2.27 1.32
C ALA A 307 -12.90 0.77 1.64
N ARG A 308 -14.04 0.14 1.98
CA ARG A 308 -14.13 -1.31 2.23
C ARG A 308 -15.44 -1.87 1.66
N PRO A 309 -15.42 -2.62 0.54
CA PRO A 309 -14.26 -2.89 -0.32
C PRO A 309 -13.73 -1.62 -0.99
N GLY A 310 -12.51 -1.68 -1.55
CA GLY A 310 -11.93 -0.58 -2.33
C GLY A 310 -12.77 -0.22 -3.55
N LEU A 311 -12.68 1.03 -4.01
CA LEU A 311 -13.34 1.46 -5.24
C LEU A 311 -12.79 0.73 -6.47
N GLN A 312 -13.65 0.53 -7.46
CA GLN A 312 -13.23 0.00 -8.74
C GLN A 312 -12.39 1.05 -9.48
N MET A 313 -11.28 0.61 -10.08
CA MET A 313 -10.35 1.50 -10.82
C MET A 313 -11.07 2.33 -11.90
N SER A 314 -12.04 1.75 -12.59
CA SER A 314 -12.85 2.45 -13.60
C SER A 314 -13.66 3.63 -13.03
N ASP A 315 -14.12 3.56 -11.78
CA ASP A 315 -14.84 4.67 -11.14
C ASP A 315 -13.89 5.83 -10.84
N ILE A 316 -12.65 5.53 -10.42
CA ILE A 316 -11.60 6.54 -10.20
C ILE A 316 -11.23 7.24 -11.51
N GLN A 317 -11.01 6.45 -12.58
CA GLN A 317 -10.70 6.97 -13.91
C GLN A 317 -11.81 7.88 -14.47
N GLU A 318 -13.07 7.47 -14.36
CA GLU A 318 -14.23 8.27 -14.80
C GLU A 318 -14.31 9.62 -14.07
N ARG A 319 -14.01 9.65 -12.76
CA ARG A 319 -13.99 10.88 -11.96
C ARG A 319 -12.81 11.78 -12.33
N MET A 320 -11.62 11.19 -12.52
CA MET A 320 -10.44 11.91 -12.97
C MET A 320 -10.71 12.61 -14.30
N GLU A 321 -11.26 11.91 -15.30
CA GLU A 321 -11.60 12.49 -16.60
C GLU A 321 -12.59 13.65 -16.51
N ALA A 322 -13.65 13.48 -15.69
CA ALA A 322 -14.61 14.54 -15.45
C ALA A 322 -13.92 15.79 -14.84
N ARG A 323 -12.98 15.58 -13.91
CA ARG A 323 -12.19 16.66 -13.30
C ARG A 323 -11.26 17.33 -14.29
N LEU A 324 -10.47 16.59 -15.06
CA LEU A 324 -9.54 17.16 -16.04
C LEU A 324 -10.29 18.01 -17.08
N LYS A 325 -11.41 17.49 -17.59
CA LYS A 325 -12.28 18.24 -18.51
C LYS A 325 -12.83 19.52 -17.89
N HIS A 326 -13.25 19.46 -16.62
CA HIS A 326 -13.78 20.63 -15.91
C HIS A 326 -12.71 21.70 -15.68
N LEU A 327 -11.48 21.30 -15.37
CA LEU A 327 -10.34 22.18 -15.18
C LEU A 327 -9.73 22.70 -16.50
N GLY A 328 -10.23 22.24 -17.65
CA GLY A 328 -9.69 22.61 -18.97
C GLY A 328 -8.32 21.99 -19.29
N ILE A 329 -7.87 21.00 -18.51
CA ILE A 329 -6.56 20.37 -18.69
C ILE A 329 -6.63 19.45 -19.91
N LYS A 330 -5.92 19.84 -20.98
CA LYS A 330 -5.77 19.02 -22.19
C LYS A 330 -4.44 18.27 -22.17
N VAL A 331 -4.52 16.96 -22.06
CA VAL A 331 -3.36 16.05 -22.07
C VAL A 331 -2.86 15.91 -23.50
N LYS A 332 -1.57 16.21 -23.73
CA LYS A 332 -0.89 15.99 -25.01
C LYS A 332 -0.31 14.59 -25.09
N SER A 333 0.34 14.16 -24.01
CA SER A 333 0.96 12.84 -23.90
C SER A 333 1.07 12.43 -22.43
N ILE A 334 0.95 11.13 -22.17
CA ILE A 334 1.21 10.53 -20.87
C ILE A 334 2.62 9.92 -20.91
N GLU A 335 3.47 10.34 -19.97
CA GLU A 335 4.82 9.79 -19.80
C GLU A 335 4.76 8.47 -19.02
N GLU A 336 3.95 8.43 -17.96
CA GLU A 336 3.76 7.27 -17.07
C GLU A 336 2.34 7.25 -16.53
N ASP A 337 1.78 6.06 -16.33
CA ASP A 337 0.56 5.84 -15.56
C ASP A 337 0.83 5.06 -14.28
N GLU A 338 -0.04 5.24 -13.28
CA GLU A 338 0.06 4.57 -11.99
C GLU A 338 -1.28 4.00 -11.55
N HIS A 339 -1.26 2.73 -11.15
CA HIS A 339 -2.39 2.03 -10.56
C HIS A 339 -2.06 1.65 -9.13
N CYS A 340 -2.65 2.37 -8.17
CA CYS A 340 -2.35 2.19 -6.77
C CYS A 340 -3.51 1.52 -6.04
N VAL A 341 -3.22 0.42 -5.32
CA VAL A 341 -4.14 -0.24 -4.39
C VAL A 341 -3.37 -0.52 -3.09
N ILE A 342 -3.56 0.35 -2.09
CA ILE A 342 -2.87 0.26 -0.81
C ILE A 342 -3.83 -0.35 0.21
N PRO A 343 -3.48 -1.50 0.82
CA PRO A 343 -4.19 -2.02 1.97
C PRO A 343 -3.96 -1.09 3.18
N MET A 344 -5.01 -0.37 3.55
CA MET A 344 -5.02 0.57 4.66
C MET A 344 -5.21 -0.22 5.96
N GLY A 345 -4.14 -0.33 6.73
CA GLY A 345 -4.16 -1.10 7.98
C GLY A 345 -4.30 -2.60 7.74
N GLY A 346 -5.22 -3.25 8.48
CA GLY A 346 -5.36 -4.71 8.52
C GLY A 346 -4.82 -5.32 9.82
N PRO A 347 -4.97 -6.64 10.03
CA PRO A 347 -4.38 -7.29 11.20
C PRO A 347 -2.86 -7.16 11.17
N LEU A 348 -2.26 -6.97 12.35
CA LEU A 348 -0.83 -7.25 12.49
C LEU A 348 -0.57 -8.74 12.20
N PRO A 349 0.63 -9.09 11.72
CA PRO A 349 1.03 -10.49 11.65
C PRO A 349 1.05 -11.13 13.04
N VAL A 350 1.17 -12.45 13.09
CA VAL A 350 1.39 -13.17 14.36
C VAL A 350 2.72 -12.71 14.95
N LEU A 351 2.71 -12.23 16.19
CA LEU A 351 3.90 -11.74 16.88
C LEU A 351 4.10 -12.53 18.18
N PRO A 352 5.29 -13.08 18.45
CA PRO A 352 6.41 -13.26 17.51
C PRO A 352 6.17 -14.42 16.53
N GLN A 353 6.98 -14.51 15.48
CA GLN A 353 7.05 -15.68 14.58
C GLN A 353 8.45 -15.79 13.95
N ARG A 354 8.78 -16.96 13.39
CA ARG A 354 10.13 -17.24 12.88
C ARG A 354 10.55 -16.39 11.68
N VAL A 355 9.64 -16.07 10.76
CA VAL A 355 9.92 -15.10 9.68
C VAL A 355 9.75 -13.68 10.20
N VAL A 356 10.79 -12.85 10.11
CA VAL A 356 10.69 -11.41 10.41
C VAL A 356 10.08 -10.71 9.20
N GLY A 357 9.28 -9.67 9.41
CA GLY A 357 8.73 -8.86 8.33
C GLY A 357 9.16 -7.39 8.43
N ILE A 358 9.17 -6.68 7.30
CA ILE A 358 9.28 -5.21 7.27
C ILE A 358 8.38 -4.62 6.17
N GLY A 359 7.91 -3.39 6.39
CA GLY A 359 7.06 -2.67 5.44
C GLY A 359 5.63 -3.21 5.37
N GLY A 360 5.10 -3.38 4.16
CA GLY A 360 3.71 -3.78 3.93
C GLY A 360 3.33 -5.11 4.60
N THR A 361 4.19 -6.13 4.51
CA THR A 361 3.94 -7.46 5.12
C THR A 361 3.98 -7.41 6.66
N ALA A 362 4.69 -6.44 7.24
CA ALA A 362 4.72 -6.22 8.69
C ALA A 362 3.58 -5.33 9.20
N GLY A 363 2.62 -4.93 8.35
CA GLY A 363 1.48 -4.10 8.74
C GLY A 363 1.85 -2.65 9.06
N MET A 364 2.91 -2.13 8.45
CA MET A 364 3.45 -0.78 8.71
C MET A 364 2.76 0.37 7.97
N VAL A 365 1.87 0.06 7.01
CA VAL A 365 1.06 1.08 6.33
C VAL A 365 0.29 1.89 7.37
N HIS A 366 0.33 3.22 7.28
CA HIS A 366 -0.48 4.09 8.14
C HIS A 366 -1.98 3.88 7.83
N PRO A 367 -2.77 3.34 8.77
CA PRO A 367 -4.18 2.98 8.50
C PRO A 367 -5.06 4.12 7.98
N SER A 368 -4.81 5.37 8.41
CA SER A 368 -5.64 6.52 8.00
C SER A 368 -5.14 7.31 6.78
N THR A 369 -3.89 7.13 6.33
CA THR A 369 -3.28 7.99 5.29
C THR A 369 -2.68 7.21 4.13
N GLY A 370 -2.25 5.96 4.35
CA GLY A 370 -1.57 5.14 3.34
C GLY A 370 -0.05 5.33 3.34
N TYR A 371 0.47 6.28 4.14
CA TYR A 371 1.89 6.57 4.21
C TYR A 371 2.67 5.38 4.77
N MET A 372 3.79 5.07 4.13
CA MET A 372 4.60 3.90 4.48
C MET A 372 6.10 4.08 4.23
N VAL A 373 6.51 4.74 3.14
CA VAL A 373 7.93 4.76 2.71
C VAL A 373 8.85 5.34 3.77
N ALA A 374 8.65 6.60 4.17
CA ALA A 374 9.49 7.25 5.18
C ALA A 374 9.50 6.47 6.52
N ARG A 375 8.31 6.05 6.98
CA ARG A 375 8.18 5.22 8.20
C ARG A 375 8.96 3.90 8.10
N THR A 376 8.94 3.25 6.95
CA THR A 376 9.62 1.97 6.75
C THR A 376 11.13 2.15 6.69
N LEU A 377 11.61 3.19 6.00
CA LEU A 377 13.03 3.53 5.97
C LEU A 377 13.54 3.89 7.37
N ALA A 378 12.77 4.64 8.16
CA ALA A 378 13.11 4.96 9.54
C ALA A 378 13.11 3.73 10.48
N ALA A 379 12.37 2.67 10.16
CA ALA A 379 12.36 1.42 10.92
C ALA A 379 13.45 0.42 10.49
N ALA A 380 13.97 0.54 9.27
CA ALA A 380 15.00 -0.37 8.77
C ALA A 380 16.25 -0.43 9.68
N PRO A 381 16.76 0.69 10.23
CA PRO A 381 17.84 0.64 11.21
C PRO A 381 17.52 -0.10 12.51
N ILE A 382 16.28 -0.03 12.97
CA ILE A 382 15.84 -0.73 14.19
C ILE A 382 15.89 -2.24 13.94
N VAL A 383 15.32 -2.70 12.82
CA VAL A 383 15.32 -4.11 12.41
C VAL A 383 16.75 -4.60 12.17
N ALA A 384 17.56 -3.85 11.43
CA ALA A 384 18.94 -4.21 11.13
C ALA A 384 19.79 -4.31 12.40
N SER A 385 19.70 -3.33 13.31
CA SER A 385 20.45 -3.33 14.56
C SER A 385 20.08 -4.50 15.47
N ALA A 386 18.78 -4.84 15.53
CA ALA A 386 18.33 -6.02 16.27
C ALA A 386 18.93 -7.32 15.68
N ILE A 387 18.88 -7.48 14.35
CA ILE A 387 19.48 -8.65 13.67
C ILE A 387 20.98 -8.74 13.97
N VAL A 388 21.71 -7.64 13.80
CA VAL A 388 23.17 -7.58 14.03
C VAL A 388 23.51 -7.91 15.48
N ARG A 389 22.80 -7.32 16.44
CA ARG A 389 23.05 -7.54 17.87
C ARG A 389 22.89 -9.02 18.25
N TYR A 390 21.84 -9.67 17.79
CA TYR A 390 21.52 -11.04 18.20
C TYR A 390 22.26 -12.12 17.41
N LEU A 391 22.70 -11.83 16.18
CA LEU A 391 23.60 -12.71 15.43
C LEU A 391 25.07 -12.54 15.84
N GLY A 392 25.48 -11.35 16.27
CA GLY A 392 26.86 -11.04 16.65
C GLY A 392 27.24 -11.40 18.10
N SER A 393 26.27 -11.74 18.94
CA SER A 393 26.51 -12.24 20.30
C SER A 393 26.99 -13.70 20.27
N ASP A 394 28.05 -14.04 21.02
CA ASP A 394 28.69 -15.37 21.14
C ASP A 394 27.77 -16.54 21.58
N GLY A 395 26.47 -16.30 21.73
CA GLY A 395 25.47 -17.32 22.04
C GLY A 395 24.95 -18.03 20.79
N CYS A 396 24.83 -19.36 20.86
CA CYS A 396 24.03 -20.15 19.92
C CYS A 396 22.53 -19.86 20.13
N PHE A 397 22.06 -18.67 19.77
CA PHE A 397 20.63 -18.35 19.82
C PHE A 397 19.87 -19.20 18.80
N ARG A 398 18.73 -19.73 19.24
CA ARG A 398 17.79 -20.40 18.32
C ARG A 398 17.18 -19.30 17.47
N GLY A 399 16.98 -19.53 16.17
CA GLY A 399 16.52 -18.39 15.34
C GLY A 399 15.10 -17.91 15.67
N ASP A 400 14.31 -18.67 16.46
CA ASP A 400 13.03 -18.21 17.01
C ASP A 400 13.23 -17.08 18.02
N GLU A 401 14.30 -17.16 18.83
CA GLU A 401 14.66 -16.14 19.83
C GLU A 401 15.11 -14.85 19.12
N ILE A 402 15.95 -14.98 18.10
CA ILE A 402 16.39 -13.85 17.27
C ILE A 402 15.19 -13.15 16.65
N SER A 403 14.33 -13.90 15.95
CA SER A 403 13.15 -13.32 15.29
C SER A 403 12.17 -12.71 16.29
N SER A 404 12.00 -13.31 17.48
CA SER A 404 11.15 -12.77 18.54
C SER A 404 11.62 -11.40 19.00
N GLU A 405 12.92 -11.24 19.24
CA GLU A 405 13.47 -9.96 19.67
C GLU A 405 13.43 -8.90 18.55
N VAL A 406 13.66 -9.29 17.30
CA VAL A 406 13.50 -8.35 16.16
C VAL A 406 12.04 -7.88 16.03
N TRP A 407 11.07 -8.77 16.23
CA TRP A 407 9.66 -8.39 16.24
C TRP A 407 9.30 -7.46 17.40
N LYS A 408 9.88 -7.68 18.58
CA LYS A 408 9.69 -6.84 19.76
C LYS A 408 10.23 -5.42 19.55
N ASP A 409 11.38 -5.29 18.90
CA ASP A 409 11.98 -3.99 18.57
C ASP A 409 11.21 -3.26 17.45
N LEU A 410 10.65 -4.00 16.49
CA LEU A 410 9.82 -3.42 15.41
C LEU A 410 8.42 -2.99 15.88
N TRP A 411 7.78 -3.82 16.71
CA TRP A 411 6.43 -3.60 17.24
C TRP A 411 6.41 -3.56 18.78
N PRO A 412 7.13 -2.62 19.41
CA PRO A 412 7.00 -2.42 20.85
C PRO A 412 5.58 -1.96 21.18
N ILE A 413 5.18 -2.13 22.45
CA ILE A 413 3.81 -1.88 22.89
C ILE A 413 3.35 -0.46 22.55
N GLU A 414 4.22 0.55 22.62
CA GLU A 414 3.91 1.93 22.26
C GLU A 414 3.52 2.07 20.79
N ARG A 415 4.22 1.35 19.89
CA ARG A 415 3.94 1.36 18.44
C ARG A 415 2.67 0.59 18.10
N ARG A 416 2.40 -0.51 18.80
CA ARG A 416 1.15 -1.27 18.64
C ARG A 416 -0.05 -0.43 19.08
N ARG A 417 0.04 0.22 20.25
CA ARG A 417 -0.99 1.14 20.76
C ARG A 417 -1.18 2.39 19.88
N GLN A 418 -0.09 2.97 19.38
CA GLN A 418 -0.12 4.04 18.38
C GLN A 418 -0.91 3.60 17.14
N ARG A 419 -0.61 2.40 16.62
CA ARG A 419 -1.29 1.84 15.46
C ARG A 419 -2.78 1.60 15.70
N GLU A 420 -3.17 1.11 16.87
CA GLU A 420 -4.59 0.93 17.22
C GLU A 420 -5.37 2.25 17.13
N PHE A 421 -4.78 3.37 17.53
CA PHE A 421 -5.38 4.68 17.36
C PHE A 421 -5.55 5.07 15.88
N PHE A 422 -4.57 4.78 15.03
CA PHE A 422 -4.70 5.01 13.59
C PHE A 422 -5.77 4.11 12.96
N CYS A 423 -5.90 2.85 13.39
CA CYS A 423 -6.99 1.97 12.99
C CYS A 423 -8.36 2.55 13.38
N PHE A 424 -8.47 3.11 14.58
CA PHE A 424 -9.66 3.84 15.01
C PHE A 424 -9.97 5.04 14.09
N GLY A 425 -8.97 5.86 13.75
CA GLY A 425 -9.13 6.97 12.81
C GLY A 425 -9.60 6.51 11.43
N MET A 426 -9.02 5.42 10.91
CA MET A 426 -9.46 4.80 9.66
C MET A 426 -10.92 4.33 9.71
N ASP A 427 -11.33 3.69 10.82
CA ASP A 427 -12.71 3.20 10.97
C ASP A 427 -13.74 4.34 11.00
N ILE A 428 -13.36 5.53 11.46
CA ILE A 428 -14.19 6.74 11.35
C ILE A 428 -14.27 7.17 9.88
N LEU A 429 -13.12 7.32 9.22
CA LEU A 429 -13.03 7.77 7.82
C LEU A 429 -13.85 6.87 6.87
N LEU A 430 -13.85 5.55 7.10
CA LEU A 430 -14.66 4.57 6.36
C LEU A 430 -16.17 4.84 6.39
N LYS A 431 -16.66 5.61 7.37
CA LYS A 431 -18.08 5.89 7.58
C LYS A 431 -18.47 7.31 7.15
N LEU A 432 -17.52 8.15 6.73
CA LEU A 432 -17.80 9.53 6.33
C LEU A 432 -18.22 9.60 4.86
N ASP A 433 -19.28 10.37 4.61
CA ASP A 433 -19.65 10.78 3.26
C ASP A 433 -18.77 11.98 2.82
N LEU A 434 -18.98 12.53 1.63
CA LEU A 434 -18.23 13.71 1.17
C LEU A 434 -18.35 14.87 2.16
N LYS A 435 -19.55 15.17 2.66
CA LYS A 435 -19.77 16.31 3.56
C LYS A 435 -19.04 16.11 4.90
N GLY A 436 -19.10 14.92 5.47
CA GLY A 436 -18.38 14.54 6.68
C GLY A 436 -16.87 14.62 6.49
N THR A 437 -16.38 14.06 5.38
CA THR A 437 -14.95 14.09 5.01
C THR A 437 -14.42 15.52 4.90
N ARG A 438 -15.15 16.41 4.21
CA ARG A 438 -14.78 17.82 4.08
C ARG A 438 -14.69 18.52 5.44
N ARG A 439 -15.68 18.34 6.31
CA ARG A 439 -15.64 18.93 7.66
C ARG A 439 -14.52 18.36 8.52
N PHE A 440 -14.25 17.06 8.40
CA PHE A 440 -13.16 16.41 9.12
C PHE A 440 -11.81 17.02 8.72
N PHE A 441 -11.52 17.12 7.42
CA PHE A 441 -10.24 17.67 6.98
C PHE A 441 -10.11 19.18 7.22
N ASP A 442 -11.22 19.91 7.14
CA ASP A 442 -11.25 21.33 7.53
C ASP A 442 -10.81 21.51 8.98
N ALA A 443 -11.37 20.73 9.92
CA ALA A 443 -10.96 20.76 11.32
C ALA A 443 -9.55 20.18 11.55
N PHE A 444 -9.15 19.13 10.83
CA PHE A 444 -7.85 18.47 10.98
C PHE A 444 -6.69 19.39 10.60
N PHE A 445 -6.81 20.14 9.52
CA PHE A 445 -5.76 21.07 9.06
C PHE A 445 -5.82 22.44 9.76
N ASP A 446 -6.85 22.72 10.55
CA ASP A 446 -6.90 23.88 11.46
C ASP A 446 -6.20 23.64 12.80
N LEU A 447 -5.77 22.40 13.07
CA LEU A 447 -4.99 22.07 14.27
C LEU A 447 -3.60 22.70 14.22
N GLU A 448 -3.01 22.89 15.40
CA GLU A 448 -1.60 23.28 15.52
C GLU A 448 -0.70 22.37 14.66
N PRO A 449 0.30 22.92 13.95
CA PRO A 449 1.14 22.16 13.01
C PRO A 449 1.71 20.85 13.59
N ARG A 450 2.16 20.86 14.85
CA ARG A 450 2.69 19.67 15.52
C ARG A 450 1.75 18.45 15.47
N TYR A 451 0.43 18.67 15.52
CA TYR A 451 -0.54 17.60 15.56
C TYR A 451 -0.72 16.93 14.20
N TRP A 452 -1.02 17.70 13.16
CA TRP A 452 -1.19 17.10 11.84
C TRP A 452 0.15 16.65 11.25
N HIS A 453 1.26 17.36 11.52
CA HIS A 453 2.62 16.91 11.15
C HIS A 453 2.92 15.56 11.78
N GLY A 454 2.67 15.44 13.09
CA GLY A 454 2.97 14.24 13.84
C GLY A 454 2.06 13.08 13.47
N PHE A 455 0.78 13.33 13.21
CA PHE A 455 -0.17 12.31 12.78
C PHE A 455 0.23 11.74 11.42
N LEU A 456 0.40 12.60 10.40
CA LEU A 456 0.76 12.15 9.04
C LEU A 456 2.11 11.40 9.00
N SER A 457 3.07 11.79 9.84
CA SER A 457 4.40 11.17 9.93
C SER A 457 4.52 10.05 10.98
N SER A 458 3.42 9.61 11.63
CA SER A 458 3.47 8.60 12.71
C SER A 458 4.44 8.96 13.87
N ARG A 459 4.59 10.25 14.18
CA ARG A 459 5.43 10.75 15.29
C ARG A 459 4.68 10.90 16.61
N LEU A 460 3.35 10.98 16.59
CA LEU A 460 2.55 11.10 17.82
C LEU A 460 2.31 9.74 18.49
N PHE A 461 2.59 9.62 19.79
CA PHE A 461 2.26 8.43 20.58
C PHE A 461 0.95 8.59 21.35
N LEU A 462 0.49 7.52 22.03
CA LEU A 462 -0.86 7.45 22.59
C LEU A 462 -1.27 8.68 23.43
N PRO A 463 -0.46 9.22 24.37
CA PRO A 463 -0.84 10.43 25.11
C PRO A 463 -1.09 11.64 24.21
N GLU A 464 -0.23 11.85 23.22
CA GLU A 464 -0.33 12.95 22.25
C GLU A 464 -1.49 12.72 21.27
N LEU A 465 -1.77 11.47 20.92
CA LEU A 465 -2.90 11.08 20.08
C LEU A 465 -4.24 11.31 20.78
N LEU A 466 -4.31 11.10 22.09
CA LEU A 466 -5.49 11.46 22.88
C LEU A 466 -5.71 12.98 22.88
N LEU A 467 -4.65 13.77 23.10
CA LEU A 467 -4.72 15.23 23.03
C LEU A 467 -5.07 15.72 21.62
N PHE A 468 -4.50 15.09 20.58
CA PHE A 468 -4.87 15.30 19.19
C PHE A 468 -6.36 15.03 18.96
N GLY A 469 -6.89 13.89 19.44
CA GLY A 469 -8.30 13.53 19.30
C GLY A 469 -9.23 14.53 20.00
N LEU A 470 -8.87 14.98 21.21
CA LEU A 470 -9.60 16.02 21.94
C LEU A 470 -9.55 17.37 21.22
N SER A 471 -8.37 17.76 20.71
CA SER A 471 -8.19 19.00 19.97
C SER A 471 -9.01 18.99 18.68
N LEU A 472 -8.95 17.89 17.91
CA LEU A 472 -9.77 17.68 16.72
C LEU A 472 -11.27 17.76 17.06
N PHE A 473 -11.71 17.11 18.13
CA PHE A 473 -13.10 17.18 18.57
C PHE A 473 -13.52 18.62 18.96
N SER A 474 -12.63 19.38 19.60
CA SER A 474 -12.89 20.77 19.97
C SER A 474 -12.95 21.72 18.77
N HIS A 475 -12.17 21.50 17.72
CA HIS A 475 -12.20 22.30 16.49
C HIS A 475 -13.31 21.86 15.53
N ALA A 476 -13.78 20.61 15.65
CA ALA A 476 -14.87 20.08 14.85
C ALA A 476 -16.19 20.85 15.07
N SER A 477 -16.92 21.11 13.99
CA SER A 477 -18.27 21.69 14.07
C SER A 477 -19.23 20.77 14.84
N ASN A 478 -20.32 21.31 15.40
CA ASN A 478 -21.29 20.51 16.17
C ASN A 478 -21.84 19.31 15.40
N ALA A 479 -22.09 19.47 14.10
CA ALA A 479 -22.50 18.37 13.22
C ALA A 479 -21.43 17.28 13.14
N SER A 480 -20.16 17.67 13.02
CA SER A 480 -19.02 16.74 12.98
C SER A 480 -18.79 16.06 14.32
N ARG A 481 -18.95 16.77 15.44
CA ARG A 481 -18.87 16.17 16.79
C ARG A 481 -19.92 15.08 16.98
N LEU A 482 -21.18 15.37 16.63
CA LEU A 482 -22.26 14.38 16.69
C LEU A 482 -21.98 13.19 15.78
N GLU A 483 -21.45 13.43 14.58
CA GLU A 483 -21.08 12.38 13.64
C GLU A 483 -19.90 11.52 14.14
N ILE A 484 -18.85 12.13 14.67
CA ILE A 484 -17.71 11.43 15.30
C ILE A 484 -18.19 10.61 16.49
N MET A 485 -19.08 11.14 17.34
CA MET A 485 -19.65 10.38 18.45
C MET A 485 -20.50 9.21 17.95
N ALA A 486 -21.45 9.45 17.04
CA ALA A 486 -22.37 8.42 16.55
C ALA A 486 -21.64 7.32 15.76
N LYS A 487 -20.72 7.70 14.87
CA LYS A 487 -19.99 6.76 14.00
C LYS A 487 -18.75 6.19 14.67
N GLY A 488 -18.12 6.92 15.59
CA GLY A 488 -16.85 6.56 16.23
C GLY A 488 -17.00 5.75 17.52
N THR A 489 -18.11 5.83 18.26
CA THR A 489 -18.26 5.13 19.55
C THR A 489 -17.99 3.61 19.46
N PRO A 490 -18.55 2.84 18.50
CA PRO A 490 -18.23 1.41 18.39
C PRO A 490 -16.75 1.14 18.13
N SER A 491 -16.11 1.97 17.32
CA SER A 491 -14.69 1.86 16.98
C SER A 491 -13.79 2.25 18.15
N LEU A 492 -14.22 3.23 18.97
CA LEU A 492 -13.54 3.62 20.20
C LEU A 492 -13.58 2.49 21.24
N VAL A 493 -14.74 1.85 21.41
CA VAL A 493 -14.87 0.68 22.30
C VAL A 493 -13.96 -0.46 21.84
N ASN A 494 -13.89 -0.71 20.52
CA ASN A 494 -12.98 -1.71 19.96
C ASN A 494 -11.51 -1.38 20.22
N MET A 495 -11.10 -0.13 20.00
CA MET A 495 -9.74 0.34 20.29
C MET A 495 -9.40 0.14 21.77
N ILE A 496 -10.26 0.59 22.70
CA ILE A 496 -10.05 0.40 24.14
C ILE A 496 -9.94 -1.08 24.49
N GLY A 497 -10.82 -1.93 23.92
CA GLY A 497 -10.77 -3.37 24.10
C GLY A 497 -9.44 -4.00 23.65
N ASN A 498 -8.89 -3.55 22.53
CA ASN A 498 -7.59 -4.00 22.05
C ASN A 498 -6.45 -3.51 22.94
N LEU A 499 -6.47 -2.23 23.36
CA LEU A 499 -5.48 -1.66 24.28
C LEU A 499 -5.45 -2.40 25.64
N VAL A 500 -6.61 -2.87 26.13
CA VAL A 500 -6.71 -3.63 27.39
C VAL A 500 -6.19 -5.06 27.26
N LYS A 501 -6.34 -5.67 26.08
CA LYS A 501 -5.78 -7.00 25.76
C LYS A 501 -4.27 -6.94 25.52
N ASP A 502 -3.79 -5.80 25.04
CA ASP A 502 -2.38 -5.57 24.72
C ASP A 502 -1.60 -5.16 25.98
N ARG A 503 -1.35 -6.16 26.85
CA ARG A 503 -0.77 -5.97 28.18
C ARG A 503 0.75 -6.08 28.23
N ASP A 504 1.36 -6.80 27.27
CA ASP A 504 2.80 -7.04 27.18
C ASP A 504 3.27 -6.85 25.74
#